data_AF-A0A943YZJ1-F1
#
_entry.id   AF-A0A943YZJ1-F1
#
_cell.length_a   1.000
_cell.length_b   1.000
_cell.length_c   1.000
_cell.angle_alpha   90.00
_cell.angle_beta   90.00
_cell.angle_gamma   90.00
#
_symmetry.space_group_name_H-M   'P 1'
#
loop_
_entity.id
_entity.type
_entity.pdbx_description
1 polymer ?
#
loop_
_entity_poly.entity_id
_entity_poly.type
_entity_poly.pdbx_seq_one_letter_code
_entity_poly.pdbx_strand_id
1 'polypeptide(L)' 'MRVIAGLYKGRPLDAPKGVSTRPTTDRVKESLISSIVSAYGPLDGARLLDA' A
#
# COMPACT_ATOMS: atom_id res chain seq x y z
N MET A 1 6.33 9.08 -0.87
CA MET A 1 5.41 7.99 -0.45
C MET A 1 6.00 7.31 0.79
N ARG A 2 5.23 6.49 1.54
CA ARG A 2 5.79 5.69 2.65
C ARG A 2 5.04 4.37 2.84
N VAL A 3 5.68 3.43 3.50
CA VAL A 3 5.07 2.17 3.97
C VAL A 3 4.17 2.45 5.18
N ILE A 4 2.95 1.91 5.17
CA ILE A 4 1.91 2.23 6.16
C ILE A 4 1.93 1.31 7.39
N ALA A 5 2.16 0.01 7.16
CA ALA A 5 2.08 -1.02 8.19
C ALA A 5 3.05 -2.18 7.91
N GLY A 6 3.10 -3.15 8.81
CA GLY A 6 3.98 -4.32 8.71
C GLY A 6 5.44 -4.02 9.05
N LEU A 7 6.33 -4.93 8.66
CA LEU A 7 7.75 -4.93 9.03
C LEU A 7 8.49 -3.64 8.67
N TYR A 8 8.12 -2.99 7.57
CA TYR A 8 8.78 -1.79 7.07
C TYR A 8 8.02 -0.49 7.37
N LYS A 9 7.08 -0.49 8.33
CA LYS A 9 6.24 0.67 8.67
C LYS A 9 7.07 1.94 8.84
N GLY A 10 6.61 3.02 8.18
CA GLY A 10 7.25 4.34 8.24
C GLY A 10 8.42 4.53 7.28
N ARG A 11 8.89 3.47 6.61
CA ARG A 11 9.97 3.59 5.62
C ARG A 11 9.53 4.51 4.47
N PRO A 12 10.31 5.56 4.14
CA PRO A 12 10.02 6.41 3.00
C PRO A 12 10.23 5.65 1.68
N LEU A 13 9.44 6.00 0.67
CA LEU A 13 9.53 5.49 -0.69
C LEU A 13 9.70 6.68 -1.65
N ASP A 14 10.68 6.55 -2.54
CA ASP A 14 10.87 7.49 -3.63
C ASP A 14 9.66 7.46 -4.55
N ALA A 15 9.19 8.64 -4.91
CA ALA A 15 8.07 8.82 -5.82
C ALA A 15 8.54 9.65 -7.02
N PRO A 16 7.91 9.47 -8.19
CA PRO A 16 8.13 10.37 -9.32
C PRO A 16 8.00 11.83 -8.88
N LYS A 17 8.92 12.67 -9.36
CA LYS A 17 8.92 14.10 -9.02
C LYS A 17 7.73 14.79 -9.69
N GLY A 18 7.17 15.78 -9.00
CA GLY A 18 6.06 16.60 -9.52
C GLY A 18 4.68 16.12 -9.08
N VAL A 19 3.65 16.75 -9.65
CA VAL A 19 2.23 16.52 -9.32
C VAL A 19 1.42 16.03 -10.53
N SER A 20 2.09 15.70 -11.63
CA SER A 20 1.46 15.22 -12.86
C SER A 20 0.81 13.83 -12.70
N THR A 21 1.26 13.05 -11.73
CA THR A 21 0.67 11.76 -11.38
C THR A 21 -0.24 11.93 -10.17
N ARG A 22 -1.49 11.45 -10.26
CA ARG A 22 -2.38 11.39 -9.10
C ARG A 22 -1.76 10.47 -8.04
N PRO A 23 -1.45 10.97 -6.82
CA PRO A 23 -0.84 10.15 -5.79
C PRO A 23 -1.88 9.23 -5.12
N THR A 24 -1.47 8.01 -4.79
CA THR A 24 -2.23 7.13 -3.90
C THR A 24 -1.98 7.56 -2.45
N THR A 25 -3.00 8.10 -1.79
CA THR A 25 -2.88 8.59 -0.41
C THR A 25 -2.72 7.43 0.58
N ASP A 26 -2.20 7.74 1.77
CA ASP A 26 -2.09 6.76 2.86
C ASP A 26 -3.47 6.15 3.18
N ARG A 27 -4.53 6.96 3.23
CA ARG A 27 -5.90 6.49 3.45
C ARG A 27 -6.39 5.53 2.37
N VAL A 28 -6.09 5.80 1.09
CA VAL A 28 -6.48 4.89 -0.01
C VAL A 28 -5.74 3.55 0.11
N LYS A 29 -4.45 3.57 0.45
CA LYS A 29 -3.68 2.34 0.69
C LYS A 29 -4.26 1.53 1.86
N GLU A 30 -4.61 2.17 2.97
CA GLU A 30 -5.23 1.51 4.12
C GLU A 30 -6.58 0.90 3.77
N SER A 31 -7.45 1.66 3.11
CA SER A 31 -8.76 1.17 2.68
C SER A 31 -8.65 -0.04 1.75
N LEU A 32 -7.74 0.01 0.75
CA LEU A 32 -7.51 -1.10 -0.17
C LEU A 32 -7.08 -2.38 0.57
N ILE A 33 -6.06 -2.29 1.42
CA ILE A 33 -5.57 -3.47 2.15
C ILE A 33 -6.61 -3.98 3.15
N SER A 34 -7.35 -3.08 3.81
CA SER A 34 -8.45 -3.48 4.71
C SER A 34 -9.54 -4.26 3.97
N SER A 35 -9.92 -3.82 2.76
CA SER A 35 -10.91 -4.53 1.95
C SER A 35 -10.39 -5.90 1.51
N ILE A 36 -9.12 -6.00 1.10
CA ILE A 36 -8.50 -7.28 0.72
C ILE A 36 -8.48 -8.25 1.90
N VAL A 37 -8.01 -7.81 3.07
CA VAL A 37 -7.96 -8.65 4.27
C VAL A 37 -9.35 -9.06 4.72
N SER A 38 -10.35 -8.18 4.62
CA SER A 38 -11.73 -8.53 4.92
C SER A 38 -12.31 -9.59 3.98
N ALA A 39 -11.89 -9.62 2.71
CA ALA A 39 -12.42 -10.53 1.71
C ALA A 39 -11.70 -11.89 1.68
N TYR A 40 -10.39 -11.90 1.92
CA TYR A 40 -9.53 -13.07 1.73
C TYR A 40 -8.84 -13.56 3.01
N GLY A 41 -8.96 -12.82 4.12
CA GLY A 41 -8.28 -13.12 5.38
C GLY A 41 -6.84 -12.59 5.42
N PRO A 42 -6.03 -13.07 6.39
CA PRO A 42 -4.63 -12.68 6.53
C PRO A 42 -3.81 -12.95 5.25
N LEU A 43 -2.80 -12.12 5.00
CA LEU A 43 -1.98 -12.18 3.79
C LEU A 43 -0.70 -13.02 3.93
N ASP A 44 -0.55 -13.77 5.02
CA ASP A 44 0.60 -14.63 5.27
C ASP A 44 0.76 -15.68 4.16
N GLY A 45 1.90 -15.67 3.47
CA GLY A 45 2.18 -16.57 2.35
C GLY A 45 1.44 -16.23 1.04
N ALA A 46 0.69 -15.12 0.99
CA ALA A 46 0.01 -14.70 -0.23
C ALA A 46 1.00 -14.31 -1.34
N ARG A 47 0.64 -14.61 -2.59
CA ARG A 47 1.34 -14.11 -3.78
C ARG A 47 0.56 -12.92 -4.33
N LEU A 48 1.23 -11.77 -4.47
CA LEU A 48 0.65 -10.52 -4.95
C LEU A 48 1.29 -10.14 -6.29
N LEU A 49 0.49 -9.53 -7.16
CA LEU A 49 0.92 -8.94 -8.41
C LEU A 49 0.55 -7.45 -8.40
N ASP A 50 1.51 -6.60 -8.76
CA ASP A 50 1.33 -5.19 -9.05
C ASP A 50 1.66 -5.01 -10.54
N ALA A 51 0.70 -4.52 -11.33
CA ALA A 51 0.73 -4.56 -12.80
C ALA A 51 0.46 -3.18 -13.41
#